data_AF-A0A7X6P427-F1
#
_entry.id   AF-A0A7X6P427-F1
#
_cell.length_a   1.000
_cell.length_b   1.000
_cell.length_c   1.000
_cell.angle_alpha   90.00
_cell.angle_beta   90.00
_cell.angle_gamma   90.00
#
_symmetry.space_group_name_H-M   'P 1'
#
loop_
_entity.id
_entity.type
_entity.pdbx_description
1 polymer ?
#
loop_
_entity_poly.entity_id
_entity_poly.type
_entity_poly.pdbx_seq_one_letter_code
_entity_poly.pdbx_strand_id
1 'polypeptide(L)'
;MSQRNLDDADWAPSAEQSSEDDEAQEGNWLAGEVASSEPAERTALHVEGDADDEDLSDLEDIDLDDPEADAIVNDALHLDEAAEAEAAAEVLNDSVAEEAAAIEAGLAGEVTDYDGPDVNGEPDAPVLDPELLGEIAEAADEVDEAEAEEEIDPYEAFRRELRT
;
A
#
# COMPACT_ATOMS: atom_id res chain seq x y z
N MET A 1 46.08 -6.26 -71.55
CA MET A 1 44.85 -5.48 -71.89
C MET A 1 43.82 -6.46 -72.41
N SER A 2 42.82 -6.83 -71.62
CA SER A 2 41.68 -7.60 -72.09
C SER A 2 40.55 -6.59 -72.32
N GLN A 3 40.22 -6.32 -73.58
CA GLN A 3 39.11 -5.43 -73.93
C GLN A 3 37.81 -6.20 -73.64
N ARG A 4 36.97 -5.66 -72.73
CA ARG A 4 35.62 -6.17 -72.50
C ARG A 4 34.71 -5.53 -73.55
N ASN A 5 34.26 -6.30 -74.53
CA ASN A 5 33.30 -5.85 -75.53
C ASN A 5 31.91 -5.83 -74.89
N LEU A 6 31.48 -4.64 -74.40
CA LEU A 6 30.17 -4.42 -73.79
C LEU A 6 29.02 -4.42 -74.81
N ASP A 7 29.35 -4.36 -76.10
CA ASP A 7 28.40 -4.30 -77.21
C ASP A 7 27.83 -5.69 -77.60
N ASP A 8 28.39 -6.79 -77.07
CA ASP A 8 27.89 -8.16 -77.29
C ASP A 8 26.85 -8.62 -76.24
N ALA A 9 26.45 -7.73 -75.33
CA ALA A 9 25.41 -8.03 -74.35
C ALA A 9 24.01 -7.75 -74.96
N ASP A 10 23.15 -8.77 -75.05
CA ASP A 10 21.75 -8.61 -75.44
C ASP A 10 20.97 -7.98 -74.28
N TRP A 11 20.75 -6.66 -74.35
CA TRP A 11 19.96 -5.88 -73.39
C TRP A 11 18.46 -5.90 -73.67
N ALA A 12 18.02 -6.67 -74.67
CA ALA A 12 16.60 -6.81 -74.95
C ALA A 12 15.96 -7.63 -73.81
N PRO A 13 14.84 -7.17 -73.20
CA PRO A 13 14.10 -7.97 -72.25
C PRO A 13 13.61 -9.24 -72.96
N SER A 14 14.01 -10.40 -72.46
CA SER A 14 13.58 -11.69 -73.02
C SER A 14 12.06 -11.74 -73.10
N ALA A 15 11.53 -11.88 -74.31
CA ALA A 15 10.09 -11.91 -74.59
C ALA A 15 9.35 -13.08 -73.92
N GLU A 16 10.06 -14.00 -73.27
CA GLU A 16 9.51 -15.17 -72.56
C GLU A 16 8.98 -14.86 -71.16
N GLN A 17 9.18 -13.65 -70.62
CA GLN A 17 8.62 -13.23 -69.31
C GLN A 17 7.20 -12.66 -69.40
N SER A 18 6.60 -12.59 -70.60
CA SER A 18 5.30 -11.92 -70.83
C SER A 18 4.14 -12.90 -71.06
N SER A 19 4.23 -14.16 -70.60
CA SER A 19 3.18 -15.16 -70.82
C SER A 19 2.72 -15.95 -69.59
N GLU A 20 3.13 -15.56 -68.38
CA GLU A 20 2.38 -15.96 -67.19
C GLU A 20 1.30 -14.89 -67.01
N ASP A 21 0.05 -15.24 -67.32
CA ASP A 21 -1.10 -14.47 -66.87
C ASP A 21 -0.93 -14.26 -65.36
N ASP A 22 -0.91 -12.99 -64.93
CA ASP A 22 -0.97 -12.61 -63.52
C ASP A 22 -2.32 -13.12 -63.00
N GLU A 23 -2.35 -14.37 -62.53
CA GLU A 23 -3.51 -15.00 -61.94
C GLU A 23 -3.93 -14.12 -60.76
N ALA A 24 -4.95 -13.28 -61.02
CA ALA A 24 -5.51 -12.38 -60.02
C ALA A 24 -5.74 -13.18 -58.74
N GLN A 25 -5.08 -12.75 -57.66
CA GLN A 25 -5.00 -13.46 -56.40
C GLN A 25 -6.42 -13.83 -55.90
N GLU A 26 -6.83 -15.09 -56.09
CA GLU A 26 -8.12 -15.57 -55.63
C GLU A 26 -8.07 -15.77 -54.12
N GLY A 27 -8.60 -14.79 -53.40
CA GLY A 27 -8.64 -14.79 -51.96
C GLY A 27 -8.56 -13.36 -51.48
N ASN A 28 -9.56 -12.93 -50.73
CA ASN A 28 -9.63 -11.59 -50.17
C ASN A 28 -8.61 -11.43 -49.00
N TRP A 29 -7.34 -11.74 -49.27
CA TRP A 29 -6.24 -11.71 -48.32
C TRP A 29 -6.07 -10.30 -47.77
N LEU A 30 -6.23 -9.29 -48.63
CA LEU A 30 -6.20 -7.88 -48.25
C LEU A 30 -7.28 -7.56 -47.20
N ALA A 31 -8.52 -8.07 -47.32
CA ALA A 31 -9.51 -7.84 -46.26
C ALA A 31 -9.18 -8.57 -44.97
N GLY A 32 -8.59 -9.76 -45.04
CA GLY A 32 -8.10 -10.48 -43.86
C GLY A 32 -6.98 -9.72 -43.13
N GLU A 33 -6.05 -9.15 -43.90
CA GLU A 33 -4.93 -8.35 -43.37
C GLU A 33 -5.44 -7.04 -42.74
N VAL A 34 -6.42 -6.38 -43.39
CA VAL A 34 -7.08 -5.19 -42.86
C VAL A 34 -7.83 -5.51 -41.57
N ALA A 35 -8.59 -6.60 -41.52
CA ALA A 35 -9.28 -7.02 -40.30
C ALA A 35 -8.31 -7.39 -39.16
N SER A 36 -7.16 -7.98 -39.49
CA SER A 36 -6.12 -8.30 -38.50
C SER A 36 -5.39 -7.08 -37.93
N SER A 37 -5.44 -5.95 -38.65
CA SER A 37 -4.82 -4.67 -38.25
C SER A 37 -5.79 -3.75 -37.50
N GLU A 38 -7.06 -4.15 -37.34
CA GLU A 38 -8.05 -3.36 -36.61
C GLU A 38 -7.79 -3.48 -35.10
N PRO A 39 -7.82 -2.37 -34.32
CA PRO A 39 -7.59 -2.42 -32.88
C PRO A 39 -8.60 -3.32 -32.17
N ALA A 40 -8.14 -4.22 -31.30
CA ALA A 40 -8.99 -5.18 -30.60
C ALA A 40 -10.10 -4.50 -29.77
N GLU A 41 -9.84 -3.30 -29.26
CA GLU A 41 -10.83 -2.49 -28.55
C GLU A 41 -12.07 -2.16 -29.39
N ARG A 42 -11.95 -2.02 -30.71
CA ARG A 42 -13.06 -1.63 -31.58
C ARG A 42 -14.06 -2.77 -31.78
N THR A 43 -13.61 -4.01 -31.74
CA THR A 43 -14.48 -5.20 -31.77
C THR A 43 -15.16 -5.45 -30.43
N ALA A 44 -14.51 -5.07 -29.32
CA ALA A 44 -15.03 -5.29 -27.97
C ALA A 44 -16.07 -4.23 -27.53
N LEU A 45 -16.17 -3.09 -28.22
CA LEU A 45 -17.12 -2.04 -27.89
C LEU A 45 -18.52 -2.37 -28.39
N HIS A 46 -19.44 -2.58 -27.45
CA HIS A 46 -20.89 -2.52 -27.70
C HIS A 46 -21.26 -1.05 -27.98
N VAL A 47 -21.68 -0.73 -29.20
CA VAL A 47 -22.21 0.60 -29.53
C VAL A 47 -23.70 0.56 -29.22
N GLU A 48 -24.07 1.07 -28.05
CA GLU A 48 -25.46 1.32 -27.68
C GLU A 48 -26.04 2.36 -28.64
N GLY A 49 -27.19 2.03 -29.24
CA GLY A 49 -27.95 2.96 -30.06
C GLY A 49 -28.49 4.11 -29.21
N ASP A 50 -28.84 5.21 -29.87
CA ASP A 50 -29.42 6.44 -29.29
C ASP A 50 -30.23 6.16 -28.01
N ALA A 51 -29.83 6.81 -26.92
CA ALA A 51 -30.32 6.59 -25.56
C ALA A 51 -31.82 6.89 -25.44
N ASP A 52 -32.64 5.95 -25.89
CA ASP A 52 -34.01 5.82 -25.43
C ASP A 52 -33.95 5.02 -24.13
N ASP A 53 -34.06 5.73 -23.00
CA ASP A 53 -34.25 5.23 -21.62
C ASP A 53 -34.35 3.69 -21.57
N GLU A 54 -33.20 3.02 -21.46
CA GLU A 54 -33.19 1.60 -21.18
C GLU A 54 -33.84 1.44 -19.81
N ASP A 55 -35.02 0.84 -19.80
CA ASP A 55 -35.82 0.64 -18.61
C ASP A 55 -35.06 -0.32 -17.68
N LEU A 56 -34.24 0.26 -16.80
CA LEU A 56 -33.44 -0.50 -15.84
C LEU A 56 -34.31 -1.26 -14.82
N SER A 57 -35.65 -1.13 -14.87
CA SER A 57 -36.54 -1.99 -14.11
C SER A 57 -36.40 -3.47 -14.49
N ASP A 58 -35.95 -3.78 -15.72
CA ASP A 58 -35.64 -5.15 -16.13
C ASP A 58 -34.37 -5.71 -15.43
N LEU A 59 -33.51 -4.87 -14.83
CA LEU A 59 -32.36 -5.33 -14.02
C LEU A 59 -32.76 -5.79 -12.61
N GLU A 60 -33.91 -5.34 -12.10
CA GLU A 60 -34.40 -5.74 -10.76
C GLU A 60 -34.91 -7.19 -10.75
N ASP A 61 -35.28 -7.73 -11.92
CA ASP A 61 -35.74 -9.11 -12.11
C ASP A 61 -34.61 -10.12 -12.40
N ILE A 62 -33.35 -9.68 -12.41
CA ILE A 62 -32.19 -10.56 -12.60
C ILE A 62 -31.86 -11.23 -11.26
N ASP A 63 -31.82 -12.57 -11.24
CA ASP A 63 -31.34 -13.34 -10.09
C ASP A 63 -29.85 -13.05 -9.86
N LEU A 64 -29.55 -12.28 -8.82
CA LEU A 64 -28.19 -11.95 -8.37
C LEU A 64 -27.60 -13.02 -7.44
N ASP A 65 -28.35 -14.08 -7.13
CA ASP A 65 -27.93 -15.19 -6.28
C ASP A 65 -26.97 -16.13 -7.05
N ASP A 66 -25.75 -15.66 -7.29
CA ASP A 66 -24.67 -16.45 -7.89
C ASP A 66 -23.70 -16.93 -6.81
N PRO A 67 -23.69 -18.25 -6.47
CA PRO A 67 -22.84 -18.77 -5.42
C PRO A 67 -21.34 -18.67 -5.73
N GLU A 68 -20.93 -18.60 -7.01
CA GLU A 68 -19.52 -18.43 -7.37
C GLU A 68 -19.08 -16.97 -7.16
N ALA A 69 -19.92 -16.01 -7.56
CA ALA A 69 -19.67 -14.59 -7.31
C ALA A 69 -19.66 -14.27 -5.82
N ASP A 70 -20.63 -14.80 -5.07
CA ASP A 70 -20.72 -14.65 -3.62
C ASP A 70 -19.48 -15.22 -2.93
N ALA A 71 -18.97 -16.37 -3.39
CA ALA A 71 -17.76 -16.96 -2.83
C ALA A 71 -16.54 -16.05 -3.03
N ILE A 72 -16.39 -15.44 -4.20
CA ILE A 72 -15.28 -14.51 -4.50
C ILE A 72 -15.38 -13.25 -3.64
N VAL A 73 -16.58 -12.68 -3.49
CA VAL A 73 -16.78 -11.50 -2.65
C VAL A 73 -16.49 -11.81 -1.19
N ASN A 74 -16.94 -12.96 -0.70
CA ASN A 74 -16.68 -13.37 0.68
C ASN A 74 -15.20 -13.64 0.92
N ASP A 75 -14.50 -14.30 0.00
CA ASP A 75 -13.06 -14.51 0.06
C ASP A 75 -12.30 -13.18 0.18
N ALA A 76 -12.64 -12.21 -0.69
CA ALA A 76 -12.04 -10.87 -0.66
C ALA A 76 -12.35 -10.07 0.62
N LEU A 77 -13.43 -10.38 1.34
CA LEU A 77 -13.79 -9.75 2.60
C LEU A 77 -13.22 -10.47 3.84
N HIS A 78 -12.78 -11.72 3.68
CA HIS A 78 -12.15 -12.47 4.75
C HIS A 78 -10.67 -12.08 4.89
N LEU A 79 -10.15 -12.13 6.13
CA LEU A 79 -8.74 -11.89 6.44
C LEU A 79 -8.17 -13.19 7.00
N ASP A 80 -7.73 -14.08 6.12
CA ASP A 80 -7.19 -15.38 6.50
C ASP A 80 -5.67 -15.51 6.30
N GLU A 81 -5.06 -14.61 5.54
CA GLU A 81 -3.61 -14.49 5.40
C GLU A 81 -3.00 -13.45 6.36
N ALA A 82 -1.82 -13.76 6.90
CA ALA A 82 -1.10 -12.84 7.78
C ALA A 82 -0.74 -11.50 7.10
N ALA A 83 -0.44 -11.52 5.80
CA ALA A 83 -0.11 -10.32 5.03
C ALA A 83 -1.32 -9.36 4.92
N GLU A 84 -2.52 -9.90 4.74
CA GLU A 84 -3.76 -9.11 4.68
C GLU A 84 -4.12 -8.53 6.05
N ALA A 85 -3.98 -9.33 7.11
CA ALA A 85 -4.19 -8.87 8.47
C ALA A 85 -3.21 -7.75 8.86
N GLU A 86 -1.94 -7.86 8.45
CA GLU A 86 -0.93 -6.82 8.66
C GLU A 86 -1.28 -5.54 7.91
N ALA A 87 -1.67 -5.62 6.64
CA ALA A 87 -2.10 -4.46 5.86
C ALA A 87 -3.34 -3.78 6.46
N ALA A 88 -4.33 -4.55 6.91
CA ALA A 88 -5.51 -4.01 7.59
C ALA A 88 -5.14 -3.30 8.90
N ALA A 89 -4.21 -3.87 9.66
CA ALA A 89 -3.71 -3.27 10.90
C ALA A 89 -2.92 -1.98 10.64
N GLU A 90 -2.12 -1.92 9.58
CA GLU A 90 -1.39 -0.72 9.17
C GLU A 90 -2.35 0.43 8.85
N VAL A 91 -3.37 0.18 8.01
CA VAL A 91 -4.39 1.19 7.68
C VAL A 91 -5.15 1.67 8.91
N LEU A 92 -5.49 0.78 9.84
CA LEU A 92 -6.14 1.15 11.10
C LEU A 92 -5.19 2.03 11.95
N ASN A 93 -3.94 1.61 12.11
CA ASN A 93 -2.96 2.33 12.93
C ASN A 93 -2.67 3.74 12.37
N ASP A 94 -2.60 3.88 11.04
CA ASP A 94 -2.44 5.17 10.37
C ASP A 94 -3.61 6.11 10.67
N SER A 95 -4.86 5.61 10.59
CA SER A 95 -6.05 6.43 10.90
C SER A 95 -6.11 6.85 12.36
N VAL A 96 -5.75 5.96 13.30
CA VAL A 96 -5.65 6.29 14.72
C VAL A 96 -4.56 7.32 14.98
N ALA A 97 -3.41 7.20 14.32
CA ALA A 97 -2.31 8.15 14.45
C ALA A 97 -2.71 9.55 13.97
N GLU A 98 -3.44 9.64 12.86
CA GLU A 98 -3.99 10.91 12.35
C GLU A 98 -4.98 11.54 13.35
N GLU A 99 -5.91 10.76 13.89
CA GLU A 99 -6.87 11.23 14.89
C GLU A 99 -6.16 11.70 16.17
N ALA A 100 -5.19 10.93 16.67
CA ALA A 100 -4.41 11.29 17.86
C ALA A 100 -3.66 12.61 17.66
N ALA A 101 -3.03 12.81 16.50
CA ALA A 101 -2.36 14.06 16.16
C ALA A 101 -3.33 15.25 16.10
N ALA A 102 -4.54 15.04 15.56
CA ALA A 102 -5.57 16.08 15.53
C ALA A 102 -6.03 16.47 16.94
N ILE A 103 -6.20 15.48 17.83
CA ILE A 103 -6.54 15.70 19.24
C ILE A 103 -5.41 16.48 19.94
N GLU A 104 -4.15 16.05 19.81
CA GLU A 104 -3.00 16.71 20.42
C GLU A 104 -2.89 18.17 19.97
N ALA A 105 -3.04 18.43 18.66
CA ALA A 105 -3.04 19.78 18.12
C ALA A 105 -4.17 20.65 18.71
N GLY A 106 -5.35 20.07 18.96
CA GLY A 106 -6.45 20.75 19.62
C GLY A 106 -6.17 21.07 21.10
N LEU A 107 -5.55 20.13 21.82
CA LEU A 107 -5.23 20.26 23.24
C LEU A 107 -4.01 21.16 23.53
N ALA A 108 -3.09 21.31 22.57
CA ALA A 108 -1.90 22.14 22.72
C ALA A 108 -2.22 23.61 23.08
N GLY A 109 -3.43 24.09 22.76
CA GLY A 109 -3.90 25.43 23.14
C GLY A 109 -4.66 25.49 24.47
N GLU A 110 -5.02 24.35 25.06
CA GLU A 110 -5.81 24.27 26.30
C GLU A 110 -4.92 24.27 27.55
N VAL A 111 -3.74 23.63 27.48
CA VAL A 111 -2.79 23.61 28.59
C VAL A 111 -1.87 24.83 28.48
N THR A 112 -2.02 25.77 29.41
CA THR A 112 -1.11 26.91 29.57
C THR A 112 -0.45 26.84 30.95
N ASP A 113 0.79 27.31 31.04
CA ASP A 113 1.44 27.48 32.33
C ASP A 113 0.57 28.37 33.22
N TYR A 114 0.47 28.00 34.50
CA TYR A 114 -0.35 28.73 35.45
C TYR A 114 0.23 30.15 35.69
N ASP A 115 -0.40 31.16 35.10
CA ASP A 115 -0.08 32.60 35.28
C ASP A 115 -0.89 33.23 36.44
N GLY A 116 -1.45 32.40 37.33
CA GLY A 116 -2.20 32.86 38.50
C GLY A 116 -1.29 33.12 39.71
N PRO A 117 -1.85 33.72 40.79
CA PRO A 117 -1.11 33.90 42.03
C PRO A 117 -0.69 32.54 42.61
N ASP A 118 0.55 32.45 43.08
CA ASP A 118 1.11 31.24 43.67
C ASP A 118 0.11 30.59 44.65
N VAL A 119 -0.26 29.35 44.35
CA VAL A 119 -1.19 28.55 45.17
C VAL A 119 -0.61 28.25 46.56
N ASN A 120 0.72 28.28 46.69
CA ASN A 120 1.45 28.06 47.94
C ASN A 120 1.81 29.38 48.66
N GLY A 121 1.67 30.52 47.99
CA GLY A 121 2.02 31.86 48.49
C GLY A 121 3.54 32.09 48.61
N GLU A 122 3.99 33.35 48.57
CA GLU A 122 5.42 33.64 48.74
C GLU A 122 5.89 33.46 50.19
N PRO A 123 7.07 32.84 50.43
CA PRO A 123 8.01 32.28 49.44
C PRO A 123 7.65 30.86 48.98
N ASP A 124 8.11 30.49 47.77
CA ASP A 124 7.96 29.18 47.11
C ASP A 124 8.52 28.04 47.99
N ALA A 125 7.70 27.60 48.94
CA ALA A 125 8.00 26.59 49.92
C ALA A 125 6.81 25.62 49.95
N PRO A 126 7.06 24.32 50.15
CA PRO A 126 5.97 23.38 50.35
C PRO A 126 5.10 23.86 51.52
N VAL A 127 3.77 23.88 51.35
CA VAL A 127 2.79 24.13 52.44
C VAL A 127 2.76 22.96 53.45
N LEU A 128 3.73 22.05 53.35
CA LEU A 128 3.87 20.90 54.22
C LEU A 128 4.49 21.32 55.55
N ASP A 129 4.12 20.60 56.60
CA ASP A 129 4.68 20.77 57.92
C ASP A 129 6.22 20.51 57.87
N PRO A 130 7.07 21.42 58.39
CA PRO A 130 8.50 21.17 58.48
C PRO A 130 8.87 19.90 59.26
N GLU A 131 8.03 19.45 60.20
CA GLU A 131 8.24 18.18 60.91
C GLU A 131 8.09 16.98 59.95
N LEU A 132 7.08 17.01 59.07
CA LEU A 132 6.86 15.97 58.07
C LEU A 132 7.99 15.93 57.04
N LEU A 133 8.55 17.08 56.65
CA LEU A 133 9.71 17.14 55.76
C LEU A 133 10.96 16.51 56.40
N GLY A 134 11.13 16.67 57.71
CA GLY A 134 12.19 16.00 58.46
C GLY A 134 12.02 14.48 58.46
N GLU A 135 10.81 14.00 58.73
CA GLU A 135 10.50 12.56 58.72
C GLU A 135 10.73 11.91 57.36
N ILE A 136 10.35 12.59 56.26
CA ILE A 136 10.57 12.10 54.90
C ILE A 136 12.07 12.03 54.56
N ALA A 137 12.86 13.02 54.99
CA ALA A 137 14.30 13.01 54.77
C ALA A 137 14.98 11.88 55.54
N GLU A 138 14.59 11.64 56.79
CA GLU A 138 15.09 10.53 57.60
C GLU A 138 14.73 9.17 56.98
N ALA A 139 13.49 9.00 56.53
CA ALA A 139 13.08 7.78 55.84
C ALA A 139 13.83 7.55 54.51
N ALA A 140 14.20 8.62 53.79
CA ALA A 140 15.01 8.50 52.57
C ALA A 140 16.43 8.00 52.90
N ASP A 141 17.05 8.53 53.95
CA ASP A 141 18.36 8.06 54.42
C ASP A 141 18.31 6.57 54.85
N GLU A 142 17.23 6.11 55.50
CA GLU A 142 17.05 4.70 55.86
C GLU A 142 16.94 3.78 54.64
N VAL A 143 16.26 4.22 53.57
CA VAL A 143 16.14 3.46 52.32
C VAL A 143 17.48 3.37 51.60
N ASP A 144 18.21 4.48 51.49
CA ASP A 144 19.54 4.52 50.89
C ASP A 144 20.52 3.58 51.63
N GLU A 145 20.45 3.53 52.97
CA GLU A 145 21.26 2.61 53.78
C GLU A 145 20.88 1.14 53.52
N ALA A 146 19.58 0.81 53.45
CA ALA A 146 19.12 -0.54 53.17
C ALA A 146 19.52 -1.03 51.76
N GLU A 147 19.44 -0.16 50.74
CA GLU A 147 19.86 -0.48 49.38
C GLU A 147 21.38 -0.71 49.28
N ALA A 148 22.18 0.03 50.05
CA ALA A 148 23.63 -0.16 50.11
C ALA A 148 24.03 -1.49 50.78
N GLU A 149 23.23 -1.99 51.72
CA GLU A 149 23.48 -3.28 52.39
C GLU A 149 23.08 -4.50 51.53
N GLU A 150 22.18 -4.34 50.56
CA GLU A 150 21.59 -5.41 49.76
C GLU A 150 22.22 -5.56 48.35
N GLU A 151 23.49 -5.15 48.18
CA GLU A 151 24.27 -5.35 46.94
C GLU A 151 24.69 -6.83 46.75
N ILE A 152 23.73 -7.75 46.87
CA ILE A 152 23.90 -9.18 46.57
C ILE A 152 23.65 -9.36 45.07
N ASP A 153 24.72 -9.52 44.27
CA ASP A 153 24.59 -9.83 42.84
C ASP A 153 23.75 -11.12 42.68
N PRO A 154 22.54 -11.05 42.09
CA PRO A 154 21.63 -12.20 41.96
C PRO A 154 22.26 -13.38 41.20
N TYR A 155 23.31 -13.13 40.43
CA TYR A 155 24.01 -14.12 39.63
C TYR A 155 25.32 -14.61 40.28
N GLU A 156 25.69 -14.17 41.49
CA GLU A 156 26.89 -14.67 42.17
C GLU A 156 26.83 -16.20 42.37
N ALA A 157 25.67 -16.70 42.79
CA ALA A 157 25.42 -18.14 42.96
C ALA A 157 25.57 -18.90 41.62
N PHE A 158 24.99 -18.36 40.54
CA PHE A 158 25.05 -18.95 39.21
C PHE A 158 26.47 -18.95 38.62
N ARG A 159 27.24 -17.88 38.84
CA ARG A 159 28.65 -17.80 38.41
C ARG A 159 29.56 -18.74 39.19
N ARG A 160 29.26 -19.04 40.46
CA ARG A 160 29.98 -20.07 41.23
C ARG A 160 29.75 -21.47 40.66
N GLU A 161 28.51 -21.79 40.28
CA GLU A 161 28.13 -23.09 39.72
C GLU A 161 28.77 -23.34 38.34
N LEU A 162 28.89 -22.30 37.50
CA LEU A 162 29.61 -22.41 36.21
C LEU A 162 31.12 -22.61 36.35
N ARG A 163 31.69 -22.42 37.54
CA ARG A 163 33.14 -22.54 37.79
C ARG A 163 33.55 -23.88 38.39
N THR A 164 32.59 -24.74 38.71
CA THR A 164 32.78 -26.14 39.16
C THR A 164 32.57 -27.12 38.01
#